data_AF-A0ABD5DCI4-F1
#
_entry.id   AF-A0ABD5DCI4-F1
#
_cell.length_a   1.000
_cell.length_b   1.000
_cell.length_c   1.000
_cell.angle_alpha   90.00
_cell.angle_beta   90.00
_cell.angle_gamma   90.00
#
_symmetry.space_group_name_H-M   'P 1'
#
loop_
_entity.id
_entity.type
_entity.pdbx_description
1 polymer ?
#
loop_
_entity_poly.entity_id
_entity_poly.type
_entity_poly.pdbx_seq_one_letter_code
_entity_poly.pdbx_strand_id
1 'polypeptide(L)'
;MSNLSYIPQVVPFHDAELMIIEHHGQPYTPMKPIVEAMGLDWKSQFVKLKDRFSATMVEITTVANDGKSRLMTCLPVRKLAAWLYSIHANKVRPELRETVIMYQQECDDVLWDYWTKGQA
;
A
#
# COMPACT_ATOMS: atom_id res chain seq x y z
N MET A 1 -28.81 8.48 -7.09
CA MET A 1 -27.33 8.51 -7.11
C MET A 1 -26.88 7.21 -6.45
N SER A 2 -26.47 6.22 -7.25
CA SER A 2 -26.09 4.90 -6.73
C SER A 2 -24.86 5.04 -5.85
N ASN A 3 -25.01 4.70 -4.56
CA ASN A 3 -23.89 4.43 -3.66
C ASN A 3 -23.13 3.24 -4.24
N LEU A 4 -22.13 3.51 -5.09
CA LEU A 4 -21.08 2.54 -5.38
C LEU A 4 -20.27 2.40 -4.09
N SER A 5 -20.72 1.51 -3.22
CA SER A 5 -19.86 0.93 -2.20
C SER A 5 -18.75 0.19 -2.96
N TYR A 6 -17.58 0.81 -3.07
CA TYR A 6 -16.40 0.14 -3.62
C TYR A 6 -16.07 -1.04 -2.70
N ILE A 7 -16.30 -2.26 -3.19
CA ILE A 7 -16.05 -3.48 -2.43
C ILE A 7 -14.52 -3.63 -2.35
N PRO A 8 -13.93 -3.62 -1.14
CA PRO A 8 -12.53 -3.91 -0.98
C PRO A 8 -12.24 -5.32 -1.46
N GLN A 9 -11.19 -5.47 -2.26
CA GLN A 9 -10.65 -6.76 -2.65
C GLN A 9 -9.41 -7.03 -1.80
N VAL A 10 -9.25 -8.26 -1.34
CA VAL A 10 -8.03 -8.70 -0.69
C VAL A 10 -7.28 -9.58 -1.68
N VAL A 11 -6.05 -9.20 -1.99
CA VAL A 11 -5.19 -9.97 -2.89
C VAL A 11 -4.02 -10.57 -2.11
N PRO A 12 -3.58 -11.80 -2.43
CA PRO A 12 -2.36 -12.36 -1.85
C PRO A 12 -1.15 -11.46 -2.13
N PHE A 13 -0.30 -11.26 -1.13
CA PHE A 13 0.92 -10.49 -1.21
C PHE A 13 2.01 -11.18 -0.38
N HIS A 14 2.72 -12.13 -1.01
CA HIS A 14 3.61 -13.07 -0.32
C HIS A 14 2.90 -13.74 0.87
N ASP A 15 3.49 -13.68 2.07
CA ASP A 15 2.93 -14.21 3.32
C ASP A 15 1.93 -13.24 3.99
N ALA A 16 1.41 -12.27 3.24
CA ALA A 16 0.47 -11.26 3.70
C ALA A 16 -0.68 -11.07 2.71
N GLU A 17 -1.63 -10.23 3.13
CA GLU A 17 -2.79 -9.85 2.36
C GLU A 17 -2.77 -8.34 2.12
N LEU A 18 -3.00 -7.93 0.87
CA LEU A 18 -3.08 -6.52 0.50
C LEU A 18 -4.53 -6.16 0.18
N MET A 19 -5.08 -5.22 0.95
CA MET A 19 -6.39 -4.66 0.65
C MET A 19 -6.28 -3.64 -0.50
N ILE A 20 -7.10 -3.83 -1.51
CA ILE A 20 -7.24 -2.97 -2.68
C ILE A 20 -8.66 -2.40 -2.73
N ILE A 21 -8.76 -1.09 -2.93
CA ILE A 21 -10.01 -0.37 -3.12
C ILE A 21 -9.92 0.28 -4.50
N GLU A 22 -10.86 -0.04 -5.38
CA GLU A 22 -10.99 0.67 -6.65
C GLU A 22 -11.55 2.06 -6.38
N HIS A 23 -10.94 3.08 -6.98
CA HIS A 23 -11.41 4.45 -6.93
C HIS A 23 -11.06 5.18 -8.22
N HIS A 24 -12.08 5.67 -8.93
CA HIS A 24 -11.94 6.38 -10.20
C HIS A 24 -11.11 5.64 -11.27
N GLY A 25 -11.35 4.33 -11.42
CA GLY A 25 -10.69 3.45 -12.38
C GLY A 25 -9.27 3.06 -11.99
N GLN A 26 -8.84 3.32 -10.76
CA GLN A 26 -7.49 3.03 -10.29
C GLN A 26 -7.49 2.27 -8.96
N PRO A 27 -6.56 1.32 -8.76
CA PRO A 27 -6.44 0.63 -7.49
C PRO A 27 -5.69 1.47 -6.46
N TYR A 28 -6.26 1.52 -5.25
CA TYR A 28 -5.68 2.16 -4.08
C TYR A 28 -5.56 1.16 -2.94
N THR A 29 -4.64 1.42 -2.01
CA THR A 29 -4.50 0.60 -0.80
C THR A 29 -4.56 1.49 0.46
N PRO A 30 -5.28 1.08 1.51
CA PRO A 30 -5.32 1.83 2.76
C PRO A 30 -3.98 1.69 3.49
N MET A 31 -3.33 2.82 3.78
CA MET A 31 -1.95 2.80 4.30
C MET A 31 -1.86 2.48 5.78
N LYS A 32 -2.88 2.83 6.58
CA LYS A 32 -2.83 2.64 8.03
C LYS A 32 -2.71 1.16 8.43
N PRO A 33 -3.53 0.24 7.90
CA PRO A 33 -3.38 -1.19 8.18
C PRO A 33 -1.99 -1.74 7.82
N ILE A 34 -1.43 -1.33 6.67
CA ILE A 34 -0.09 -1.78 6.23
C ILE A 34 0.97 -1.30 7.23
N VAL A 35 0.94 -0.01 7.56
CA VAL A 35 1.90 0.61 8.49
C VAL A 35 1.87 -0.08 9.86
N GLU A 36 0.67 -0.30 10.40
CA GLU A 36 0.49 -0.95 11.70
C GLU A 36 0.90 -2.43 11.66
N ALA A 37 0.58 -3.17 10.60
CA ALA A 37 0.99 -4.56 10.41
C ALA A 37 2.52 -4.71 10.32
N MET A 38 3.21 -3.72 9.75
CA MET A 38 4.68 -3.66 9.71
C MET A 38 5.33 -3.26 11.05
N GLY A 39 4.52 -2.94 12.07
CA GLY A 39 4.97 -2.47 13.39
C GLY A 39 5.52 -1.05 13.39
N LEU A 40 5.13 -0.23 12.42
CA LEU A 40 5.55 1.16 12.31
C LEU A 40 4.49 2.07 12.96
N ASP A 41 4.93 3.21 13.50
CA ASP A 41 4.01 4.22 14.03
C ASP A 41 3.24 4.94 12.90
N TRP A 42 1.91 4.85 12.94
CA TRP A 42 1.03 5.48 11.95
C TRP A 42 1.22 6.98 11.87
N LYS A 43 1.30 7.69 13.01
CA LYS A 43 1.39 9.15 13.01
C LYS A 43 2.64 9.64 12.28
N SER A 44 3.78 9.00 12.56
CA SER A 44 5.06 9.28 11.91
C SER A 44 5.04 8.97 10.41
N GLN A 45 4.45 7.84 10.01
CA GLN A 45 4.35 7.47 8.60
C GLN A 45 3.36 8.35 7.84
N PHE A 46 2.25 8.76 8.45
CA PHE A 46 1.28 9.66 7.83
C PHE A 46 1.91 11.01 7.46
N VAL A 47 2.76 11.57 8.33
CA VAL A 47 3.50 12.80 8.02
C VAL A 47 4.41 12.61 6.80
N LYS A 48 5.17 11.51 6.74
CA LYS A 48 6.03 11.18 5.59
C LYS A 48 5.24 10.93 4.30
N LEU A 49 4.08 10.28 4.42
CA LEU A 49 3.19 10.04 3.30
C LEU A 49 2.65 11.37 2.75
N LYS A 50 2.18 12.27 3.64
CA LYS A 50 1.72 13.61 3.24
C LYS A 50 2.84 14.43 2.60
N ASP A 51 4.03 14.40 3.15
CA ASP A 51 5.19 15.12 2.61
C ASP A 51 5.52 14.67 1.16
N ARG A 52 5.59 13.36 0.92
CA ARG A 52 6.04 12.82 -0.37
C ARG A 52 4.92 12.55 -1.40
N PHE A 53 3.70 12.25 -0.94
CA PHE A 53 2.63 11.72 -1.80
C PHE A 53 1.30 12.47 -1.70
N SER A 54 1.25 13.63 -1.04
CA SER A 54 0.03 14.43 -0.84
C SER A 54 -0.82 14.61 -2.08
N ALA A 55 -0.22 14.85 -3.24
CA ALA A 55 -0.93 15.06 -4.52
C ALA A 55 -1.67 13.81 -5.05
N THR A 56 -1.34 12.63 -4.54
CA THR A 56 -1.91 11.35 -5.02
C THR A 56 -2.67 10.57 -3.95
N MET A 57 -2.48 10.91 -2.68
CA MET A 57 -3.25 10.33 -1.58
C MET A 57 -4.69 10.80 -1.64
N VAL A 58 -5.61 9.90 -1.30
CA VAL A 58 -7.04 10.18 -1.24
C VAL A 58 -7.63 9.61 0.04
N GLU A 59 -8.75 10.17 0.48
CA GLU A 59 -9.54 9.58 1.55
C GLU A 59 -10.74 8.86 0.94
N ILE A 60 -10.84 7.55 1.16
CA ILE A 60 -11.92 6.74 0.59
C ILE A 60 -12.78 6.20 1.72
N THR A 61 -14.09 6.49 1.65
CA THR A 61 -15.07 5.90 2.56
C THR A 61 -15.36 4.46 2.13
N THR A 62 -15.06 3.52 3.01
CA THR A 62 -15.22 2.09 2.77
C THR A 62 -16.14 1.48 3.82
N VAL A 63 -17.03 0.58 3.41
CA VAL A 63 -17.87 -0.19 4.33
C VAL A 63 -17.11 -1.44 4.74
N ALA A 64 -16.85 -1.60 6.03
CA ALA A 64 -16.23 -2.82 6.55
C ALA A 64 -17.26 -3.94 6.73
N ASN A 65 -16.79 -5.15 7.03
CA ASN A 65 -17.63 -6.34 7.22
C ASN A 65 -18.71 -6.19 8.32
N ASP A 66 -18.53 -5.24 9.25
CA ASP A 66 -19.50 -4.90 10.30
C ASP A 66 -20.58 -3.90 9.83
N GLY A 67 -20.62 -3.58 8.53
CA GLY A 67 -21.55 -2.63 7.94
C GLY A 67 -21.21 -1.16 8.25
N LYS A 68 -20.10 -0.88 8.95
CA LYS A 68 -19.72 0.49 9.30
C LYS A 68 -18.85 1.11 8.22
N SER A 69 -19.21 2.34 7.84
CA SER A 69 -18.37 3.17 6.99
C SER A 69 -17.17 3.71 7.76
N ARG A 70 -15.98 3.57 7.19
CA ARG A 70 -14.73 4.12 7.70
C ARG A 70 -14.05 4.94 6.61
N LEU A 71 -13.55 6.12 6.98
CA LEU A 71 -12.73 6.93 6.11
C LEU A 71 -11.29 6.44 6.18
N MET A 72 -10.73 6.00 5.05
CA MET A 72 -9.39 5.44 4.97
C MET A 72 -8.47 6.36 4.17
N THR A 73 -7.30 6.68 4.73
CA THR A 73 -6.22 7.31 3.97
C THR A 73 -5.57 6.28 3.05
N CYS A 74 -5.72 6.49 1.75
CA CYS A 74 -5.33 5.56 0.72
C CYS A 74 -4.23 6.13 -0.19
N LEU A 75 -3.34 5.25 -0.65
CA LEU A 75 -2.29 5.54 -1.62
C LEU A 75 -2.57 4.73 -2.90
N PRO A 76 -2.36 5.29 -4.11
CA PRO A 76 -2.47 4.50 -5.33
C PRO A 76 -1.44 3.37 -5.28
N VAL A 77 -1.82 2.16 -5.69
CA VAL A 77 -0.92 0.98 -5.63
C VAL A 77 0.39 1.22 -6.38
N ARG A 78 0.36 1.95 -7.50
CA ARG A 78 1.56 2.35 -8.26
C ARG A 78 2.60 3.19 -7.48
N LYS A 79 2.24 3.71 -6.31
CA LYS A 79 3.15 4.45 -5.40
C LYS A 79 3.59 3.62 -4.19
N LEU A 80 3.04 2.42 -4.01
CA LEU A 80 3.34 1.55 -2.86
C LEU A 80 4.81 1.14 -2.83
N ALA A 81 5.38 0.72 -3.96
CA ALA A 81 6.81 0.39 -4.07
C ALA A 81 7.70 1.56 -3.62
N ALA A 82 7.44 2.77 -4.11
CA ALA A 82 8.20 3.96 -3.73
C ALA A 82 8.14 4.28 -2.23
N TRP A 83 7.01 3.98 -1.56
CA TRP A 83 6.90 4.08 -0.12
C TRP A 83 7.67 2.94 0.58
N LEU A 84 7.53 1.69 0.13
CA LEU A 84 8.23 0.54 0.70
C LEU A 84 9.76 0.67 0.62
N TYR A 85 10.34 1.21 -0.46
CA TYR A 85 11.78 1.54 -0.53
C TYR A 85 12.24 2.57 0.49
N SER A 86 11.34 3.46 0.96
CA SER A 86 11.69 4.43 1.99
C SER A 86 11.74 3.83 3.40
N ILE A 87 11.28 2.58 3.55
CA ILE A 87 11.30 1.86 4.81
C ILE A 87 12.60 1.07 4.93
N HIS A 88 13.39 1.40 5.94
CA HIS A 88 14.55 0.61 6.30
C HIS A 88 14.09 -0.67 7.01
N ALA A 89 14.50 -1.86 6.55
CA ALA A 89 14.07 -3.15 7.10
C ALA A 89 14.26 -3.26 8.63
N ASN A 90 15.38 -2.77 9.17
CA ASN A 90 15.61 -2.73 10.63
C ASN A 90 14.56 -1.95 11.46
N LYS A 91 13.69 -1.16 10.83
CA LYS A 91 12.60 -0.41 11.48
C LYS A 91 11.27 -1.14 11.50
N VAL A 92 11.12 -2.26 10.78
CA VAL A 92 9.91 -3.09 10.81
C VAL A 92 10.03 -4.19 11.87
N ARG A 93 8.91 -4.88 12.13
CA ARG A 93 8.89 -6.09 12.98
C ARG A 93 9.98 -7.08 12.51
N PRO A 94 10.79 -7.67 13.42
CA PRO A 94 11.92 -8.52 13.04
C PRO A 94 11.58 -9.64 12.05
N GLU A 95 10.42 -10.28 12.22
CA GLU A 95 9.92 -11.35 11.36
C GLU A 95 9.53 -10.90 9.94
N LEU A 96 9.37 -9.59 9.69
CA LEU A 96 9.01 -9.05 8.38
C LEU A 96 10.22 -8.51 7.61
N ARG A 97 11.41 -8.50 8.21
CA ARG A 97 12.60 -7.88 7.61
C ARG A 97 12.97 -8.51 6.28
N GLU A 98 13.05 -9.84 6.24
CA GLU A 98 13.37 -10.58 5.03
C GLU A 98 12.31 -10.38 3.95
N THR A 99 11.03 -10.38 4.31
CA THR A 99 9.94 -10.11 3.36
C THR A 99 10.03 -8.71 2.75
N VAL A 100 10.37 -7.69 3.54
CA VAL A 100 10.56 -6.32 3.06
C VAL A 100 11.75 -6.22 2.10
N ILE A 101 12.88 -6.86 2.44
CA ILE A 101 14.08 -6.88 1.60
C ILE A 101 13.78 -7.60 0.29
N MET A 102 13.14 -8.77 0.36
CA MET A 102 12.72 -9.55 -0.81
C MET A 102 11.84 -8.73 -1.74
N TYR A 103 10.83 -8.02 -1.21
CA TYR A 103 9.96 -7.18 -2.05
C TYR A 103 10.71 -5.99 -2.67
N GLN A 104 11.65 -5.38 -1.95
CA GLN A 104 12.51 -4.33 -2.51
C GLN A 104 13.36 -4.87 -3.67
N GLN A 105 13.94 -6.06 -3.52
CA GLN A 105 14.70 -6.74 -4.59
C GLN A 105 13.82 -7.11 -5.78
N GLU A 106 12.60 -7.60 -5.55
CA GLU A 106 11.65 -7.88 -6.63
C GLU A 106 11.33 -6.61 -7.44
N CYS A 107 11.17 -5.47 -6.76
CA CYS A 107 10.97 -4.20 -7.46
C CYS A 107 12.20 -3.78 -8.29
N ASP A 108 13.42 -4.04 -7.80
CA ASP A 108 14.65 -3.78 -8.55
C ASP A 108 14.69 -4.65 -9.81
N ASP A 109 14.40 -5.94 -9.67
CA ASP A 109 14.39 -6.91 -10.76
C ASP A 109 13.32 -6.61 -11.82
N VAL A 110 12.11 -6.24 -11.40
CA VAL A 110 11.03 -5.84 -12.33
C VAL A 110 11.43 -4.60 -13.14
N LEU A 111 12.03 -3.59 -12.50
CA LEU A 111 12.49 -2.40 -13.21
C LEU A 111 13.66 -2.71 -14.15
N TRP A 112 14.61 -3.54 -13.71
CA TRP A 112 15.72 -4.00 -14.53
C TRP A 112 15.26 -4.77 -15.76
N ASP A 113 14.35 -5.72 -15.59
CA ASP A 113 13.81 -6.54 -16.68
C ASP A 113 13.02 -5.70 -17.68
N TYR A 114 12.24 -4.73 -17.20
CA TYR A 114 11.57 -3.77 -18.06
C TYR A 114 12.55 -3.01 -18.95
N TRP A 115 13.66 -2.51 -18.40
CA TRP A 115 14.63 -1.71 -19.16
C TRP A 115 15.56 -2.53 -20.04
N THR A 116 15.92 -3.75 -19.64
CA THR A 116 16.95 -4.55 -20.33
C THR A 116 16.37 -5.61 -21.25
N LYS A 117 15.15 -6.09 -20.97
CA LYS A 117 14.47 -7.13 -21.75
C LYS A 117 13.21 -6.62 -22.44
N GLY A 118 12.73 -5.42 -22.09
CA GLY A 118 11.52 -4.83 -22.66
C GLY A 118 10.23 -5.54 -22.25
N GLN A 119 10.25 -6.28 -21.14
CA GLN A 119 9.07 -6.98 -20.60
C GLN A 119 8.65 -6.30 -19.29
N ALA A 120 7.39 -5.84 -19.23
CA ALA A 120 6.73 -5.35 -18.02
C ALA A 120 5.72 -6.40 -17.55
#